data_AF-A0A7G2JYH5-F1
#
_entry.id   AF-A0A7G2JYH5-F1
#
_cell.length_a   1.000
_cell.length_b   1.000
_cell.length_c   1.000
_cell.angle_alpha   90.00
_cell.angle_beta   90.00
_cell.angle_gamma   90.00
#
_symmetry.space_group_name_H-M   'P 1'
#
loop_
_entity.id
_entity.type
_entity.pdbx_description
1 polymer ?
#
loop_
_entity_poly.entity_id
_entity_poly.type
_entity_poly.pdbx_seq_one_letter_code
_entity_poly.pdbx_strand_id
1 'polypeptide(L)' 'MPTKTEASKALSKALKKRGFVFVGETTCYAFMQSMGLVDDHLNDCPCKTR' A
#
# COMPACT_ATOMS: atom_id res chain seq x y z
N MET A 1 12.22 3.34 0.89
CA MET A 1 10.81 2.90 0.87
C MET A 1 10.55 2.20 -0.45
N PRO A 2 9.93 1.01 -0.44
CA PRO A 2 9.56 0.33 -1.68
C PRO A 2 8.34 1.00 -2.32
N THR A 3 8.10 0.71 -3.60
CA THR A 3 6.93 1.23 -4.35
C THR A 3 5.85 0.16 -4.58
N LYS A 4 6.16 -1.09 -4.26
CA LYS A 4 5.29 -2.26 -4.34
C LYS A 4 5.84 -3.36 -3.44
N THR A 5 4.97 -4.22 -2.92
CA THR A 5 5.31 -5.37 -2.09
C THR A 5 4.50 -6.58 -2.54
N GLU A 6 4.90 -7.79 -2.13
CA GLU A 6 4.10 -8.99 -2.40
C GLU A 6 2.67 -8.87 -1.84
N ALA A 7 2.51 -8.17 -0.71
CA ALA A 7 1.20 -7.84 -0.15
C ALA A 7 0.38 -6.92 -1.07
N SER A 8 0.98 -5.85 -1.62
CA SER A 8 0.25 -4.95 -2.55
C SER A 8 -0.10 -5.62 -3.88
N LYS A 9 0.75 -6.55 -4.33
CA LYS A 9 0.47 -7.40 -5.49
C LYS A 9 -0.69 -8.36 -5.25
N ALA A 10 -0.72 -9.02 -4.10
CA ALA A 10 -1.84 -9.87 -3.69
C ALA A 10 -3.15 -9.07 -3.59
N LEU A 11 -3.09 -7.87 -3.01
CA LEU A 11 -4.24 -6.95 -2.90
C LEU A 11 -4.75 -6.52 -4.28
N SER A 12 -3.85 -6.09 -5.18
CA SER A 12 -4.18 -5.73 -6.56
C SER A 12 -4.91 -6.87 -7.27
N LYS A 13 -4.42 -8.10 -7.16
CA LYS A 13 -5.06 -9.28 -7.77
C LYS A 13 -6.44 -9.57 -7.18
N ALA A 14 -6.59 -9.47 -5.85
CA ALA A 14 -7.86 -9.70 -5.17
C ALA A 14 -8.91 -8.65 -5.57
N LEU A 15 -8.53 -7.37 -5.64
CA LEU A 15 -9.43 -6.28 -6.03
C LEU A 15 -9.82 -6.38 -7.50
N LYS A 16 -8.89 -6.68 -8.41
CA LYS A 16 -9.20 -6.94 -9.82
C LYS A 16 -10.20 -8.09 -9.98
N LYS A 17 -10.05 -9.18 -9.22
CA LYS A 17 -11.00 -10.31 -9.23
C LYS A 17 -12.40 -9.91 -8.74
N ARG A 18 -12.50 -8.91 -7.87
CA ARG A 18 -13.78 -8.35 -7.38
C ARG A 18 -14.38 -7.28 -8.32
N GLY A 19 -13.77 -7.03 -9.48
CA GLY A 19 -14.27 -6.09 -10.49
C GLY A 19 -13.79 -4.64 -10.31
N PHE A 20 -12.85 -4.37 -9.40
CA PHE A 20 -12.28 -3.04 -9.27
C PHE A 20 -11.35 -2.72 -10.45
N VAL A 21 -11.44 -1.49 -10.95
CA VAL A 21 -10.58 -0.94 -12.00
C VAL A 21 -9.58 0.06 -11.42
N PHE A 22 -8.48 0.33 -12.12
CA PHE A 22 -7.39 1.23 -11.68
C PHE A 22 -6.65 0.82 -10.38
N VAL A 23 -6.80 -0.44 -9.95
CA VAL A 23 -6.14 -0.99 -8.75
C VAL A 23 -4.83 -1.70 -9.10
N GLY A 24 -3.85 -0.97 -9.62
CA GLY A 24 -2.49 -1.48 -9.89
C GLY A 24 -1.72 -1.79 -8.59
N GLU A 25 -0.61 -2.55 -8.69
CA GLU A 25 0.20 -2.94 -7.52
C GLU A 25 0.77 -1.73 -6.76
N THR A 26 1.20 -0.69 -7.48
CA THR A 26 1.68 0.57 -6.92
C THR A 26 0.56 1.37 -6.26
N THR A 27 -0.61 1.46 -6.89
CA THR A 27 -1.80 2.12 -6.33
C THR A 27 -2.25 1.43 -5.04
N CYS A 28 -2.23 0.09 -5.02
CA CYS A 28 -2.55 -0.69 -3.84
C CYS A 28 -1.53 -0.45 -2.72
N TYR A 29 -0.25 -0.31 -3.05
CA TYR A 29 0.78 -0.01 -2.05
C TYR A 29 0.59 1.38 -1.45
N ALA A 30 0.38 2.40 -2.29
CA ALA A 30 0.09 3.76 -1.83
C ALA A 30 -1.17 3.81 -0.95
N PHE A 31 -2.22 3.07 -1.32
CA PHE A 31 -3.41 2.91 -0.49
C PHE A 31 -3.10 2.29 0.88
N MET A 32 -2.27 1.25 0.92
CA MET A 32 -1.85 0.63 2.17
C MET A 32 -1.10 1.60 3.07
N GLN A 33 -0.24 2.45 2.51
CA GLN A 33 0.45 3.51 3.25
C GLN A 33 -0.55 4.55 3.79
N SER A 34 -1.48 5.05 2.96
CA SER A 34 -2.44 6.08 3.38
C SER A 34 -3.44 5.60 4.44
N MET A 35 -3.79 4.30 4.44
CA MET A 35 -4.70 3.72 5.43
C MET A 35 -3.99 3.25 6.71
N GLY A 36 -2.66 3.41 6.80
CA GLY A 36 -1.89 2.97 7.96
C GLY A 36 -1.67 1.46 8.06
N LEU A 37 -1.90 0.70 6.97
CA LEU A 37 -1.58 -0.73 6.89
C LEU A 37 -0.06 -0.95 6.79
N VAL A 38 0.67 0.06 6.31
CA VAL A 38 2.13 0.12 6.27
C VAL A 38 2.55 1.48 6.81
N ASP A 39 3.33 1.50 7.89
CA ASP A 39 3.96 2.72 8.38
C ASP A 39 5.34 2.88 7.74
N ASP A 40 5.34 3.57 6.61
CA ASP A 40 6.53 3.98 5.88
C ASP A 40 6.87 5.45 6.19
N HIS A 41 6.55 5.99 7.37
CA HIS A 41 7.10 7.29 7.74
C HIS A 41 8.63 7.21 7.92
N LEU A 42 9.34 8.29 7.56
CA LEU A 42 10.77 8.43 7.83
C LEU A 42 11.05 8.29 9.33
N ASN A 43 12.21 7.76 9.71
CA ASN A 43 12.53 7.51 11.12
C ASN A 43 12.50 8.78 11.99
N ASP A 44 12.91 9.91 11.41
CA ASP A 44 12.87 11.22 12.07
C ASP A 44 11.54 11.95 11.90
N CYS A 45 10.52 11.31 11.30
CA CYS A 45 9.21 11.92 11.12
C CYS A 45 8.44 11.92 12.46
N PRO A 46 7.93 13.07 12.93
CA PRO A 46 7.18 13.13 14.19
C PRO A 46 5.85 12.36 14.15
N CYS A 47 5.36 12.02 12.95
CA CYS A 47 4.13 11.26 12.74
C CYS A 47 4.36 9.74 12.66
N LYS A 48 5.61 9.27 12.70
CA LYS A 48 5.89 7.84 12.67
C LYS A 48 5.38 7.18 13.95
N THR A 49 4.60 6.12 13.78
CA THR A 49 4.09 5.34 14.91
C THR A 49 5.27 4.69 15.61
N ARG A 50 5.33 4.85 16.93
CA ARG A 50 6.45 4.41 17.77
C ARG A 50 6.38 2.93 18.10
#